data_AF-A0A2E8VUB6-F1
#
_entry.id   AF-A0A2E8VUB6-F1
#
_cell.length_a   1.000
_cell.length_b   1.000
_cell.length_c   1.000
_cell.angle_alpha   90.00
_cell.angle_beta   90.00
_cell.angle_gamma   90.00
#
_symmetry.space_group_name_H-M   'P 1'
#
loop_
_entity.id
_entity.type
_entity.pdbx_description
1 polymer ?
#
loop_
_entity_poly.entity_id
_entity_poly.type
_entity_poly.pdbx_seq_one_letter_code
_entity_poly.pdbx_strand_id
1 'polypeptide(L)'
;MASGHRSRSRWSSSPDYQCPYCRKFFAETLTALKRDSIDTGKVRLVVRDLPLGFHKQAAPAAVASLCASEQGGFWPMRARLFEAAQGVAAGEFESMAADIGLNASTFAACVESQQKQALVTESRLSAEAMGITGTPTFVLGRSDDEAVAGDVIVGAQPYAAFKARIDLLLAEAG
;
A
#
# COMPACT_ATOMS: atom_id res chain seq x y z
N MET A 1 6.11 -24.75 -24.47
CA MET A 1 4.92 -24.49 -23.63
C MET A 1 5.16 -23.14 -22.96
N ALA A 2 4.61 -22.06 -23.53
CA ALA A 2 4.84 -20.71 -23.04
C ALA A 2 4.07 -20.50 -21.73
N SER A 3 4.79 -20.26 -20.63
CA SER A 3 4.22 -19.84 -19.36
C SER A 3 3.40 -18.58 -19.57
N GLY A 4 2.07 -18.71 -19.56
CA GLY A 4 1.16 -17.59 -19.71
C GLY A 4 1.35 -16.57 -18.60
N HIS A 5 2.10 -15.52 -18.90
CA HIS A 5 2.02 -14.24 -18.19
C HIS A 5 0.63 -13.67 -18.46
N ARG A 6 -0.38 -14.13 -17.71
CA ARG A 6 -1.65 -13.41 -17.67
C ARG A 6 -1.36 -12.11 -16.95
N SER A 7 -1.23 -11.04 -17.74
CA SER A 7 -1.40 -9.68 -17.27
C SER A 7 -2.70 -9.62 -16.48
N ARG A 8 -2.60 -9.59 -15.15
CA ARG A 8 -3.74 -9.38 -14.26
C ARG A 8 -3.88 -7.88 -14.11
N SER A 9 -5.12 -7.37 -14.09
CA SER A 9 -5.38 -5.98 -13.72
C SER A 9 -4.81 -5.73 -12.31
N ARG A 10 -3.66 -5.08 -12.25
CA ARG A 10 -2.96 -4.74 -11.00
C ARG A 10 -2.90 -3.25 -10.91
N TRP A 11 -3.17 -2.76 -9.72
CA TRP A 11 -3.11 -1.35 -9.41
C TRP A 11 -2.11 -1.18 -8.26
N SER A 12 -1.16 -0.26 -8.42
CA SER A 12 -0.27 0.16 -7.33
C SER A 12 -0.79 1.39 -6.57
N SER A 13 -0.69 1.36 -5.23
CA SER A 13 -0.90 2.55 -4.38
C SER A 13 0.38 2.94 -3.66
N SER A 14 0.64 4.24 -3.57
CA SER A 14 1.78 4.82 -2.86
C SER A 14 1.35 5.64 -1.64
N PRO A 15 1.06 4.97 -0.51
CA PRO A 15 0.64 5.61 0.73
C PRO A 15 1.82 6.11 1.57
N ASP A 16 1.51 7.03 2.46
CA ASP A 16 2.33 7.45 3.60
C ASP A 16 1.43 7.41 4.85
N TYR A 17 1.88 6.77 5.93
CA TYR A 17 1.06 6.52 7.12
C TYR A 17 0.80 7.78 7.98
N GLN A 18 1.54 8.87 7.77
CA GLN A 18 1.30 10.16 8.40
C GLN A 18 0.55 11.14 7.48
N CYS A 19 0.30 10.78 6.22
CA CYS A 19 -0.44 11.62 5.28
C CYS A 19 -1.95 11.60 5.57
N PRO A 20 -2.59 12.76 5.86
CA PRO A 20 -4.01 12.81 6.17
C PRO A 20 -4.91 12.38 5.00
N TYR A 21 -4.47 12.60 3.75
CA TYR A 21 -5.18 12.14 2.56
C TYR A 21 -5.06 10.62 2.37
N CYS A 22 -3.92 10.02 2.71
CA CYS A 22 -3.79 8.56 2.69
C CYS A 22 -4.75 7.92 3.69
N ARG A 23 -4.84 8.48 4.90
CA ARG A 23 -5.83 8.05 5.91
C ARG A 23 -7.26 8.21 5.40
N LYS A 24 -7.59 9.35 4.79
CA LYS A 24 -8.92 9.59 4.20
C LYS A 24 -9.27 8.52 3.17
N PHE A 25 -8.38 8.26 2.21
CA PHE A 25 -8.59 7.20 1.21
C PHE A 25 -8.81 5.83 1.85
N PHE A 26 -7.98 5.47 2.83
CA PHE A 26 -8.08 4.20 3.53
C PHE A 26 -9.42 4.03 4.26
N ALA A 27 -9.91 5.10 4.92
CA ALA A 27 -11.16 5.08 5.66
C ALA A 27 -12.40 5.11 4.76
N GLU A 28 -12.41 5.94 3.71
CA GLU A 28 -13.62 6.28 2.96
C GLU A 28 -13.73 5.54 1.62
N THR A 29 -12.63 5.38 0.90
CA THR A 29 -12.65 4.92 -0.50
C THR A 29 -12.27 3.43 -0.61
N LEU A 30 -11.26 2.99 0.15
CA LEU A 30 -10.73 1.63 0.04
C LEU A 30 -11.78 0.55 0.37
N THR A 31 -12.66 0.79 1.36
CA THR A 31 -13.70 -0.17 1.76
C THR A 31 -14.62 -0.53 0.60
N ALA A 32 -15.09 0.46 -0.16
CA ALA A 32 -15.94 0.23 -1.33
C ALA A 32 -15.19 -0.48 -2.46
N LEU A 33 -13.93 -0.10 -2.71
CA LEU A 33 -13.08 -0.75 -3.71
C LEU A 33 -12.77 -2.21 -3.38
N LYS A 34 -12.55 -2.51 -2.10
CA LYS A 34 -12.35 -3.87 -1.62
C LYS A 34 -13.55 -4.74 -1.96
N ARG A 35 -14.73 -4.31 -1.50
CA ARG A 35 -15.99 -5.02 -1.72
C ARG A 35 -16.28 -5.24 -3.21
N ASP A 36 -16.11 -4.22 -4.05
CA ASP A 36 -16.65 -4.27 -5.42
C ASP A 36 -15.65 -4.82 -6.45
N SER A 37 -14.34 -4.72 -6.18
CA SER A 37 -13.29 -4.98 -7.16
C SER A 37 -12.14 -5.85 -6.67
N ILE A 38 -11.66 -5.69 -5.43
CA ILE A 38 -10.49 -6.45 -4.95
C ILE A 38 -10.90 -7.83 -4.43
N ASP A 39 -11.89 -7.89 -3.55
CA ASP A 39 -12.37 -9.13 -2.93
C ASP A 39 -13.11 -10.01 -3.96
N THR A 40 -13.66 -9.41 -5.01
CA THR A 40 -14.26 -10.11 -6.16
C THR A 40 -13.22 -10.62 -7.17
N GLY A 41 -11.93 -10.27 -6.98
CA GLY A 41 -10.84 -10.69 -7.85
C GLY A 41 -10.76 -9.97 -9.20
N LYS A 42 -11.56 -8.92 -9.43
CA LYS A 42 -11.51 -8.12 -10.66
C LYS A 42 -10.19 -7.36 -10.78
N VAL A 43 -9.66 -6.86 -9.67
CA VAL A 43 -8.37 -6.17 -9.62
C VAL A 43 -7.54 -6.65 -8.43
N ARG A 44 -6.22 -6.54 -8.53
CA ARG A 44 -5.30 -6.74 -7.40
C ARG A 44 -4.69 -5.41 -7.00
N LEU A 45 -4.86 -5.03 -5.74
CA LEU A 45 -4.16 -3.89 -5.14
C LEU A 45 -2.75 -4.32 -4.69
N VAL A 46 -1.75 -3.63 -5.19
CA VAL A 46 -0.35 -3.71 -4.76
C VAL A 46 -0.03 -2.43 -4.00
N VAL A 47 0.48 -2.55 -2.78
CA VAL A 47 0.86 -1.38 -1.98
C VAL A 47 2.38 -1.23 -2.07
N ARG A 48 2.84 -0.05 -2.49
CA ARG A 48 4.25 0.34 -2.57
C ARG A 48 4.42 1.65 -1.81
N ASP A 49 4.76 1.56 -0.52
CA ASP A 49 4.83 2.73 0.37
C ASP A 49 5.76 3.83 -0.18
N LEU A 50 5.35 5.08 -0.01
CA LEU A 50 6.12 6.28 -0.36
C LEU A 50 6.23 7.17 0.89
N PRO A 51 7.13 6.83 1.84
CA PRO A 51 7.33 7.65 3.02
C PRO A 51 7.95 9.00 2.64
N LEU A 52 7.26 10.09 2.94
CA LEU A 52 7.69 11.44 2.63
C LEU A 52 8.71 11.91 3.67
N GLY A 53 9.79 12.57 3.24
CA GLY A 53 10.92 12.92 4.12
C GLY A 53 10.59 13.84 5.30
N PHE A 54 9.48 14.58 5.23
CA PHE A 54 8.99 15.43 6.32
C PHE A 54 8.14 14.66 7.35
N HIS A 55 7.79 13.41 7.07
CA HIS A 55 7.08 12.51 7.97
C HIS A 55 8.05 11.52 8.62
N LYS A 56 8.59 11.88 9.79
CA LYS A 56 9.66 11.13 10.47
C LYS A 56 9.31 9.66 10.77
N GLN A 57 8.03 9.35 10.96
CA GLN A 57 7.54 8.01 11.28
C GLN A 57 6.98 7.26 10.07
N ALA A 58 6.91 7.87 8.88
CA ALA A 58 6.36 7.21 7.71
C ALA A 58 7.20 6.00 7.26
N ALA A 59 8.53 6.12 7.25
CA ALA A 59 9.40 5.01 6.87
C ALA A 59 9.41 3.86 7.91
N PRO A 60 9.54 4.13 9.22
CA PRO A 60 9.36 3.10 10.25
C PRO A 60 7.98 2.42 10.20
N ALA A 61 6.90 3.18 9.96
CA ALA A 61 5.55 2.63 9.82
C ALA A 61 5.42 1.72 8.58
N ALA A 62 6.05 2.08 7.46
CA ALA A 62 6.10 1.23 6.29
C ALA A 62 6.82 -0.09 6.57
N VAL A 63 7.97 -0.04 7.25
CA VAL A 63 8.70 -1.23 7.73
C VAL A 63 7.82 -2.08 8.63
N ALA A 64 7.14 -1.49 9.62
CA ALA A 64 6.21 -2.19 10.51
C ALA A 64 5.10 -2.90 9.74
N SER A 65 4.52 -2.25 8.73
CA SER A 65 3.48 -2.87 7.89
C SER A 65 3.99 -4.11 7.13
N LEU A 66 5.22 -4.05 6.61
CA LEU A 66 5.84 -5.16 5.90
C LEU A 66 6.28 -6.28 6.84
N CYS A 67 6.75 -5.98 8.04
CA CYS A 67 7.05 -6.99 9.05
C CYS A 67 5.79 -7.69 9.56
N ALA A 68 4.69 -6.95 9.74
CA ALA A 68 3.40 -7.56 10.04
C ALA A 68 2.92 -8.49 8.92
N SER A 69 3.25 -8.20 7.66
CA SER A 69 2.86 -9.02 6.51
C SER A 69 3.44 -10.43 6.54
N GLU A 70 4.62 -10.64 7.15
CA GLU A 70 5.24 -11.97 7.28
C GLU A 70 4.41 -12.92 8.14
N GLN A 71 3.57 -12.36 9.00
CA GLN A 71 2.68 -13.09 9.91
C GLN A 71 1.21 -12.98 9.48
N GLY A 72 0.94 -12.54 8.24
CA GLY A 72 -0.42 -12.32 7.73
C GLY A 72 -1.11 -11.05 8.26
N GLY A 73 -0.42 -10.24 9.06
CA GLY A 73 -0.94 -9.04 9.72
C GLY A 73 -0.90 -7.75 8.89
N PHE A 74 -0.73 -7.84 7.57
CA PHE A 74 -0.55 -6.66 6.70
C PHE A 74 -1.69 -5.64 6.83
N TRP A 75 -2.94 -6.06 6.60
CA TRP A 75 -4.09 -5.15 6.64
C TRP A 75 -4.42 -4.63 8.05
N PRO A 76 -4.44 -5.48 9.11
CA PRO A 76 -4.68 -5.01 10.47
C PRO A 76 -3.61 -4.01 10.94
N MET A 77 -2.33 -4.25 10.67
CA MET A 77 -1.27 -3.30 11.04
C MET A 77 -1.46 -1.95 10.35
N ARG A 78 -1.75 -1.94 9.04
CA ARG A 78 -2.00 -0.67 8.31
C ARG A 78 -3.18 0.11 8.86
N ALA A 79 -4.23 -0.57 9.30
CA ALA A 79 -5.37 0.08 9.97
C ALA A 79 -4.90 0.79 11.25
N ARG A 80 -4.14 0.10 12.12
CA ARG A 80 -3.59 0.68 13.36
C ARG A 80 -2.67 1.87 13.08
N LEU A 81 -1.82 1.77 12.07
CA LEU A 81 -0.91 2.86 11.65
C LEU A 81 -1.68 4.11 11.19
N PHE A 82 -2.75 3.94 10.40
CA PHE A 82 -3.58 5.07 9.96
C PHE A 82 -4.47 5.65 11.06
N GLU A 83 -4.93 4.85 12.00
CA GLU A 83 -5.64 5.33 13.19
C GLU A 83 -4.72 6.19 14.06
N ALA A 84 -3.47 5.77 14.23
CA ALA A 84 -2.51 6.44 15.09
C ALA A 84 -1.82 7.66 14.44
N ALA A 85 -2.08 7.96 13.16
CA ALA A 85 -1.37 8.86 12.21
C ALA A 85 -0.89 10.27 12.67
N GLN A 86 -1.12 10.69 13.92
CA GLN A 86 -0.65 11.94 14.51
C GLN A 86 0.20 11.74 15.79
N GLY A 87 0.22 10.54 16.37
CA GLY A 87 0.79 10.28 17.70
C GLY A 87 1.75 9.10 17.80
N VAL A 88 2.01 8.37 16.71
CA VAL A 88 2.90 7.20 16.76
C VAL A 88 4.29 7.61 17.23
N ALA A 89 4.63 7.26 18.46
CA ALA A 89 5.98 7.37 18.96
C ALA A 89 6.83 6.23 18.38
N ALA A 90 8.13 6.47 18.22
CA ALA A 90 9.06 5.38 17.93
C ALA A 90 8.98 4.35 19.07
N GLY A 91 8.59 3.11 18.76
CA GLY A 91 8.43 2.01 19.73
C GLY A 91 6.98 1.56 20.01
N GLU A 92 5.97 2.14 19.33
CA GLU A 92 4.59 1.66 19.45
C GLU A 92 4.23 0.56 18.42
N PHE A 93 5.12 0.22 17.49
CA PHE A 93 4.82 -0.77 16.45
C PHE A 93 4.73 -2.19 16.99
N GLU A 94 5.56 -2.52 17.98
CA GLU A 94 5.58 -3.82 18.66
C GLU A 94 4.31 -4.02 19.49
N SER A 95 3.82 -2.97 20.17
CA SER A 95 2.55 -3.05 20.90
C SER A 95 1.38 -3.18 19.94
N MET A 96 1.35 -2.41 18.84
CA MET A 96 0.35 -2.57 17.78
C MET A 96 0.36 -3.98 17.19
N ALA A 97 1.55 -4.57 16.98
CA ALA A 97 1.70 -5.93 16.48
C ALA A 97 1.14 -6.96 17.48
N ALA A 98 1.44 -6.80 18.78
CA ALA A 98 0.90 -7.65 19.83
C ALA A 98 -0.64 -7.54 19.92
N ASP A 99 -1.19 -6.33 19.85
CA ASP A 99 -2.64 -6.07 19.94
C ASP A 99 -3.43 -6.73 18.80
N ILE A 100 -2.82 -6.87 17.62
CA ILE A 100 -3.44 -7.56 16.48
C ILE A 100 -3.07 -9.06 16.44
N GLY A 101 -2.48 -9.58 17.52
CA GLY A 101 -2.21 -11.01 17.71
C GLY A 101 -0.95 -11.54 17.05
N LEU A 102 -0.01 -10.68 16.64
CA LEU A 102 1.27 -11.12 16.07
C LEU A 102 2.26 -11.52 17.18
N ASN A 103 3.18 -12.41 16.83
CA ASN A 103 4.29 -12.74 17.70
C ASN A 103 5.27 -11.55 17.77
N ALA A 104 5.39 -10.97 18.96
CA ALA A 104 6.24 -9.81 19.20
C ALA A 104 7.72 -10.08 18.89
N SER A 105 8.25 -11.27 19.23
CA SER A 105 9.66 -11.60 18.97
C SER A 105 9.95 -11.76 17.47
N THR A 106 9.05 -12.39 16.72
CA THR A 106 9.15 -12.50 15.26
C THR A 106 9.06 -11.12 14.60
N PHE A 107 8.15 -10.27 15.08
CA PHE A 107 8.00 -8.92 14.59
C PHE A 107 9.25 -8.06 14.85
N ALA A 108 9.75 -8.06 16.09
CA ALA A 108 10.95 -7.32 16.47
C ALA A 108 12.18 -7.77 15.67
N ALA A 109 12.38 -9.09 15.51
CA ALA A 109 13.46 -9.63 14.69
C ALA A 109 13.38 -9.16 13.23
N CYS A 110 12.18 -9.08 12.64
CA CYS A 110 12.00 -8.55 11.29
C CYS A 110 12.41 -7.07 11.22
N VAL A 111 11.98 -6.25 12.18
CA VAL A 111 12.32 -4.81 12.24
C VAL A 111 13.84 -4.63 12.39
N GLU A 112 14.47 -5.37 13.31
CA GLU A 112 15.91 -5.32 13.57
C GLU A 112 16.76 -5.77 12.37
N SER A 113 16.26 -6.72 11.56
CA SER A 113 16.98 -7.24 10.39
C SER A 113 17.22 -6.22 9.29
N GLN A 114 16.46 -5.11 9.30
CA GLN A 114 16.47 -4.05 8.26
C GLN A 114 16.13 -4.53 6.84
N GLN A 115 15.74 -5.79 6.64
CA GLN A 115 15.39 -6.30 5.31
C GLN A 115 14.25 -5.51 4.66
N LYS A 116 13.25 -5.13 5.47
CA LYS A 116 12.12 -4.33 4.98
C LYS A 116 12.50 -2.87 4.73
N GLN A 117 13.55 -2.34 5.38
CA GLN A 117 14.04 -0.99 5.13
C GLN A 117 14.54 -0.85 3.69
N ALA A 118 15.23 -1.87 3.17
CA ALA A 118 15.68 -1.90 1.77
C ALA A 118 14.49 -1.87 0.80
N LEU A 119 13.45 -2.68 1.05
CA LEU A 119 12.22 -2.70 0.23
C LEU A 119 11.47 -1.36 0.26
N VAL A 120 11.36 -0.72 1.41
CA VAL A 120 10.75 0.61 1.54
C VAL A 120 11.56 1.65 0.77
N THR A 121 12.88 1.56 0.81
CA THR A 121 13.79 2.46 0.10
C THR A 121 13.66 2.28 -1.42
N GLU A 122 13.64 1.04 -1.88
CA GLU A 122 13.43 0.70 -3.29
C GLU A 122 12.07 1.19 -3.79
N SER A 123 11.01 0.97 -3.00
CA SER A 123 9.66 1.47 -3.29
C SER A 123 9.64 2.98 -3.48
N ARG A 124 10.28 3.73 -2.56
CA ARG A 124 10.41 5.19 -2.65
C ARG A 124 11.16 5.61 -3.92
N LEU A 125 12.32 5.02 -4.18
CA LEU A 125 13.15 5.35 -5.35
C LEU A 125 12.42 5.04 -6.67
N SER A 126 11.68 3.94 -6.72
CA SER A 126 10.86 3.57 -7.87
C SER A 126 9.74 4.60 -8.11
N ALA A 127 9.05 5.03 -7.05
CA ALA A 127 8.04 6.08 -7.16
C ALA A 127 8.64 7.40 -7.67
N GLU A 128 9.79 7.81 -7.15
CA GLU A 128 10.53 9.00 -7.61
C GLU A 128 10.93 8.90 -9.09
N ALA A 129 11.44 7.75 -9.52
CA ALA A 129 11.80 7.51 -10.92
C ALA A 129 10.58 7.58 -11.86
N MET A 130 9.39 7.25 -11.36
CA MET A 130 8.12 7.41 -12.07
C MET A 130 7.54 8.84 -12.01
N GLY A 131 8.24 9.78 -11.36
CA GLY A 131 7.77 11.15 -11.17
C GLY A 131 6.67 11.30 -10.10
N ILE A 132 6.45 10.28 -9.27
CA ILE A 132 5.46 10.30 -8.19
C ILE A 132 6.08 10.99 -6.97
N THR A 133 5.64 12.22 -6.72
CA THR A 133 6.19 13.09 -5.64
C THR A 133 5.21 13.36 -4.50
N GLY A 134 4.00 12.81 -4.55
CA GLY A 134 2.94 13.05 -3.57
C GLY A 134 2.11 11.82 -3.24
N THR A 135 1.45 11.84 -2.07
CA THR A 135 0.64 10.72 -1.57
C THR A 135 -0.80 11.13 -1.22
N PRO A 136 -1.79 10.22 -1.40
CA PRO A 136 -1.65 8.95 -2.10
C PRO A 136 -1.61 9.18 -3.62
N THR A 137 -0.77 8.43 -4.32
CA THR A 137 -0.80 8.32 -5.79
C THR A 137 -1.06 6.88 -6.18
N PHE A 138 -1.74 6.70 -7.29
CA PHE A 138 -2.27 5.44 -7.74
C PHE A 138 -1.97 5.25 -9.23
N VAL A 139 -1.45 4.08 -9.62
CA VAL A 139 -1.27 3.73 -11.03
C VAL A 139 -2.17 2.54 -11.35
N LEU A 140 -3.22 2.79 -12.11
CA LEU A 140 -4.25 1.82 -12.47
C LEU A 140 -3.96 1.28 -13.86
N GLY A 141 -3.64 -0.01 -13.97
CA GLY A 141 -3.38 -0.57 -15.28
C GLY A 141 -3.14 -2.08 -15.30
N ARG A 142 -2.42 -2.47 -16.34
CA ARG A 142 -1.91 -3.82 -16.51
C ARG A 142 -0.48 -3.86 -16.00
N SER A 143 -0.14 -4.96 -15.36
CA SER A 143 1.19 -5.14 -14.77
C SER A 143 1.76 -6.49 -15.17
N ASP A 144 3.03 -6.48 -15.52
CA ASP A 144 3.92 -7.63 -15.38
C ASP A 144 4.52 -7.61 -13.95
N ASP A 145 5.50 -8.47 -13.68
CA ASP A 145 6.09 -8.58 -12.34
C ASP A 145 6.96 -7.35 -11.96
N GLU A 146 7.27 -6.46 -12.91
CA GLU A 146 8.20 -5.34 -12.71
C GLU A 146 7.51 -3.98 -12.67
N ALA A 147 6.47 -3.73 -13.49
CA ALA A 147 5.83 -2.42 -13.57
C ALA A 147 4.31 -2.48 -13.79
N VAL A 148 3.61 -1.47 -13.26
CA VAL A 148 2.23 -1.17 -13.65
C VAL A 148 2.27 -0.01 -14.64
N ALA A 149 1.89 -0.24 -15.89
CA ALA A 149 1.68 0.81 -16.87
C ALA A 149 0.18 1.12 -16.96
N GLY A 150 -0.20 2.38 -16.78
CA GLY A 150 -1.59 2.78 -16.86
C GLY A 150 -1.86 4.19 -16.35
N ASP A 151 -3.12 4.45 -16.01
CA ASP A 151 -3.58 5.78 -15.64
C ASP A 151 -3.19 6.14 -14.22
N VAL A 152 -2.80 7.40 -14.05
CA VAL A 152 -2.42 7.93 -12.75
C VAL A 152 -3.61 8.67 -12.13
N ILE A 153 -3.97 8.27 -10.91
CA ILE A 153 -4.90 9.01 -10.05
C ILE A 153 -4.11 9.60 -8.89
N VAL A 154 -4.15 10.93 -8.75
CA VAL A 154 -3.45 11.67 -7.68
C VAL A 154 -4.43 12.10 -6.60
N GLY A 155 -4.07 11.85 -5.34
CA GLY A 155 -4.81 12.26 -4.17
C GLY A 155 -5.94 11.31 -3.76
N ALA A 156 -6.57 11.63 -2.63
CA ALA A 156 -7.70 10.87 -2.07
C ALA A 156 -9.00 11.15 -2.84
N GLN A 157 -9.07 10.66 -4.07
CA GLN A 157 -10.25 10.78 -4.92
C GLN A 157 -11.42 9.92 -4.39
N PRO A 158 -12.68 10.29 -4.71
CA PRO A 158 -13.85 9.51 -4.30
C PRO A 158 -13.91 8.17 -5.06
N TYR A 159 -14.60 7.19 -4.47
CA TYR A 159 -14.82 5.86 -5.05
C TYR A 159 -15.26 5.89 -6.53
N ALA A 160 -16.14 6.83 -6.90
CA ALA A 160 -16.65 6.94 -8.27
C ALA A 160 -15.52 7.18 -9.30
N ALA A 161 -14.49 7.95 -8.96
CA ALA A 161 -13.37 8.21 -9.86
C ALA A 161 -12.56 6.93 -10.13
N PHE A 162 -12.29 6.15 -9.09
CA PHE A 162 -11.62 4.85 -9.21
C PHE A 162 -12.49 3.85 -9.96
N LYS A 163 -13.79 3.77 -9.64
CA LYS A 163 -14.71 2.84 -10.29
C LYS A 163 -14.78 3.10 -11.79
N ALA A 164 -14.94 4.35 -12.21
CA ALA A 164 -14.96 4.71 -13.62
C ALA A 164 -13.71 4.24 -14.35
N ARG A 165 -12.51 4.43 -13.76
CA ARG A 165 -11.27 3.99 -14.40
C ARG A 165 -11.11 2.48 -14.41
N ILE A 166 -11.48 1.80 -13.34
CA ILE A 166 -11.44 0.33 -13.25
C ILE A 166 -12.38 -0.28 -14.29
N ASP A 167 -13.61 0.22 -14.41
CA ASP A 167 -14.58 -0.29 -15.38
C ASP A 167 -14.05 -0.16 -16.82
N LEU A 168 -13.43 0.98 -17.17
CA LEU A 168 -12.79 1.19 -18.47
C LEU A 168 -11.67 0.17 -18.73
N LEU A 169 -10.75 0.00 -17.78
CA LEU A 169 -9.64 -0.95 -17.91
C LEU A 169 -10.09 -2.40 -18.03
N LEU A 170 -11.19 -2.77 -17.37
CA LEU A 170 -11.77 -4.12 -17.47
C LEU A 170 -12.47 -4.33 -18.81
N ALA A 171 -13.13 -3.31 -19.35
CA ALA A 171 -13.75 -3.38 -20.68
C ALA A 171 -12.71 -3.53 -21.80
N GLU A 172 -11.56 -2.86 -21.68
CA GLU A 172 -10.43 -2.97 -22.62
C GLU A 172 -9.63 -4.29 -22.50
N ALA A 173 -9.91 -5.09 -21.49
CA ALA A 173 -9.23 -6.37 -21.23
C ALA A 173 -10.06 -7.60 -21.61
N GLY A 174 -11.34 -7.43 -21.92
CA GLY A 174 -12.22 -8.46 -22.47
C GLY A 174 -12.14 -8.54 -23.99
#